data_AF-T0UR41-F1
#
_entry.id   AF-T0UR41-F1
#
_cell.length_a   1.000
_cell.length_b   1.000
_cell.length_c   1.000
_cell.angle_alpha   90.00
_cell.angle_beta   90.00
_cell.angle_gamma   90.00
#
_symmetry.space_group_name_H-M   'P 1'
#
loop_
_entity.id
_entity.type
_entity.pdbx_description
1 polymer ?
#
loop_
_entity_poly.entity_id
_entity_poly.type
_entity_poly.pdbx_seq_one_letter_code
_entity_poly.pdbx_strand_id
1 'polypeptide(L)'
;MNETEWLDYFETINNRKPSEEEIQQAKANGEFVTSEPVAENSQPQVQVSGPVTGQGTPVVAPKKGLSKKVKIIIASVIGAVVLLALSFGGYAYIHLQGGKISEGTYQIETYRYYDKDKKKMIDGMESYEKSKLKDGDFVKVKGDQLKFYNYTLAGAVNLVDFTDYDTEKAFRLDNWSRTLTPTMSLADYTKVVEKAVDNRYKVDEYTTKSDIDDSKKVYIKDYKKSLKETVHYKVDGDKIIVLIYDKKGKLSEEKVFKRLTKEEEKKLDYEYERDVRADKKLFHS
;
A
#
# COMPACT_ATOMS: atom_id res chain seq x y z
N MET A 1 -15.19 -10.13 3.51
CA MET A 1 -14.65 -10.84 4.69
C MET A 1 -15.80 -11.18 5.65
N ASN A 2 -15.61 -11.95 6.72
CA ASN A 2 -16.67 -12.09 7.73
C ASN A 2 -16.63 -10.93 8.74
N GLU A 3 -17.68 -10.75 9.53
CA GLU A 3 -17.80 -9.61 10.47
C GLU A 3 -16.64 -9.58 11.48
N THR A 4 -16.24 -10.72 12.04
CA THR A 4 -15.14 -10.80 13.00
C THR A 4 -13.80 -10.39 12.38
N GLU A 5 -13.52 -10.84 11.15
CA GLU A 5 -12.33 -10.43 10.41
C GLU A 5 -12.34 -8.94 10.11
N TRP A 6 -13.51 -8.37 9.80
CA TRP A 6 -13.63 -6.93 9.53
C TRP A 6 -13.42 -6.10 10.81
N LEU A 7 -13.98 -6.54 11.94
CA LEU A 7 -13.79 -5.89 13.24
C LEU A 7 -12.31 -5.93 13.67
N ASP A 8 -11.66 -7.09 13.55
CA ASP A 8 -10.24 -7.25 13.89
C ASP A 8 -9.34 -6.41 12.96
N TYR A 9 -9.65 -6.39 11.66
CA TYR A 9 -9.01 -5.50 10.70
C TYR A 9 -9.21 -4.03 11.10
N PHE A 10 -10.44 -3.62 11.39
CA PHE A 10 -10.75 -2.25 11.77
C PHE A 10 -10.00 -1.82 13.03
N GLU A 11 -10.01 -2.65 14.08
CA GLU A 11 -9.31 -2.39 15.35
C GLU A 11 -7.80 -2.32 15.14
N THR A 12 -7.25 -3.22 14.32
CA THR A 12 -5.82 -3.26 13.97
C THR A 12 -5.37 -2.05 13.16
N ILE A 13 -6.24 -1.50 12.33
CA ILE A 13 -5.93 -0.35 11.47
C ILE A 13 -6.13 0.96 12.22
N ASN A 14 -7.19 1.09 13.01
CA ASN A 14 -7.59 2.36 13.63
C ASN A 14 -7.17 2.48 15.10
N ASN A 15 -6.61 1.42 15.69
CA ASN A 15 -6.24 1.32 17.12
C ASN A 15 -7.40 1.73 18.06
N ARG A 16 -8.63 1.46 17.62
CA ARG A 16 -9.88 1.68 18.36
C ARG A 16 -10.95 0.75 17.83
N LYS A 17 -11.95 0.48 18.66
CA LYS A 17 -13.16 -0.22 18.24
C LYS A 17 -13.95 0.61 17.20
N PRO A 18 -14.54 -0.03 16.19
CA PRO A 18 -15.46 0.65 15.29
C PRO A 18 -16.70 1.14 16.04
N SER A 19 -17.22 2.29 15.63
CA SER A 19 -18.52 2.79 16.08
C SER A 19 -19.66 2.01 15.42
N GLU A 20 -20.85 2.08 16.00
CA GLU A 20 -22.03 1.37 15.52
C GLU A 20 -22.44 1.85 14.11
N GLU A 21 -22.21 3.13 13.82
CA GLU A 21 -22.40 3.71 12.50
C GLU A 21 -21.40 3.15 11.46
N GLU A 22 -20.14 2.94 11.83
CA GLU A 22 -19.12 2.37 10.94
C GLU A 22 -19.40 0.90 10.62
N ILE A 23 -19.92 0.15 11.59
CA ILE A 23 -20.36 -1.24 11.37
C ILE A 23 -21.55 -1.27 10.40
N GLN A 24 -22.55 -0.41 10.60
CA GLN A 24 -23.71 -0.34 9.70
C GLN A 24 -23.33 0.10 8.28
N GLN A 25 -22.40 1.05 8.16
CA GLN A 25 -21.92 1.52 6.86
C GLN A 25 -21.16 0.43 6.12
N ALA A 26 -20.25 -0.28 6.80
CA ALA A 26 -19.52 -1.40 6.21
C ALA A 26 -20.44 -2.57 5.81
N LYS A 27 -21.50 -2.79 6.58
CA LYS A 27 -22.57 -3.75 6.22
C LYS A 27 -23.34 -3.29 4.98
N ALA A 28 -23.71 -2.01 4.90
CA ALA A 28 -24.42 -1.45 3.74
C ALA A 28 -23.57 -1.45 2.45
N ASN A 29 -22.25 -1.29 2.60
CA ASN A 29 -21.28 -1.34 1.51
C ASN A 29 -20.87 -2.77 1.11
N GLY A 30 -21.29 -3.79 1.86
CA GLY A 30 -20.93 -5.18 1.61
C GLY A 30 -19.45 -5.50 1.88
N GLU A 31 -18.79 -4.74 2.75
CA GLU A 31 -17.37 -4.96 3.10
C GLU A 31 -17.18 -6.28 3.87
N PHE A 32 -18.21 -6.67 4.63
CA PHE A 32 -18.30 -7.98 5.23
C PHE A 32 -19.69 -8.60 5.05
N VAL A 33 -19.72 -9.94 5.04
CA VAL A 33 -20.94 -10.73 5.01
C VAL A 33 -21.20 -11.29 6.40
N THR A 34 -22.40 -11.05 6.92
CA THR A 34 -22.87 -11.64 8.17
C THR A 34 -23.14 -13.12 7.90
N SER A 35 -22.35 -14.01 8.47
CA SER A 35 -22.60 -15.45 8.40
C SER A 35 -23.70 -15.82 9.39
N GLU A 36 -24.95 -15.74 8.95
CA GLU A 36 -26.06 -16.40 9.63
C GLU A 36 -26.14 -17.88 9.19
N PRO A 37 -26.56 -18.81 10.07
CA PRO A 37 -26.76 -20.21 9.68
C PRO A 37 -27.86 -20.28 8.61
N VAL A 38 -27.64 -21.12 7.59
CA VAL A 38 -28.56 -21.34 6.48
C VAL A 38 -29.94 -21.74 7.02
N ALA A 39 -30.91 -20.84 6.90
CA ALA A 39 -32.33 -21.15 6.86
C ALA A 39 -32.89 -20.56 5.57
N GLU A 40 -32.90 -21.40 4.54
CA GLU A 40 -33.59 -21.17 3.28
C GLU A 40 -35.10 -21.08 3.56
N ASN A 41 -35.70 -19.95 3.17
CA ASN A 41 -36.97 -19.83 2.44
C ASN A 41 -37.84 -18.66 2.94
N SER A 42 -37.94 -17.58 2.15
CA SER A 42 -39.20 -17.07 1.59
C SER A 42 -39.00 -15.72 0.86
N GLN A 43 -39.48 -15.66 -0.38
CA GLN A 43 -39.58 -14.48 -1.24
C GLN A 43 -40.38 -13.32 -0.63
N PRO A 44 -40.13 -12.06 -1.03
CA PRO A 44 -41.11 -10.99 -0.87
C PRO A 44 -42.09 -10.96 -2.06
N GLN A 45 -43.38 -11.14 -1.78
CA GLN A 45 -44.46 -10.75 -2.68
C GLN A 45 -44.64 -9.23 -2.69
N VAL A 46 -44.65 -8.64 -3.88
CA VAL A 46 -45.14 -7.29 -4.14
C VAL A 46 -46.54 -7.42 -4.71
N GLN A 47 -47.55 -6.80 -4.07
CA GLN A 47 -48.81 -6.50 -4.73
C GLN A 47 -49.43 -5.21 -4.17
N VAL A 48 -49.48 -4.21 -5.04
CA VAL A 48 -50.16 -2.93 -4.87
C VAL A 48 -51.55 -3.06 -5.50
N SER A 49 -52.59 -2.76 -4.75
CA SER A 49 -53.97 -2.67 -5.23
C SER A 49 -54.37 -1.20 -5.38
N GLY A 50 -54.78 -0.78 -6.58
CA GLY A 50 -55.49 0.48 -6.83
C GLY A 50 -57.02 0.27 -6.91
N PRO A 51 -57.83 1.36 -6.86
CA PRO A 51 -58.52 1.72 -8.11
C PRO A 51 -58.75 3.24 -8.38
N VAL A 52 -58.51 3.60 -9.66
CA VAL A 52 -59.38 4.25 -10.69
C VAL A 52 -60.12 5.62 -10.48
N THR A 53 -59.83 6.52 -11.45
CA THR A 53 -60.60 7.63 -12.10
C THR A 53 -60.82 9.01 -11.48
N GLY A 54 -60.50 10.03 -12.29
CA GLY A 54 -61.06 11.38 -12.23
C GLY A 54 -60.29 12.40 -13.11
N GLN A 55 -60.75 12.63 -14.34
CA GLN A 55 -60.30 13.67 -15.28
C GLN A 55 -60.94 15.03 -14.92
N GLY A 56 -60.20 16.14 -15.11
CA GLY A 56 -60.77 17.50 -15.14
C GLY A 56 -59.74 18.62 -14.96
N THR A 57 -59.48 19.37 -16.03
CA THR A 57 -58.85 20.72 -16.03
C THR A 57 -59.85 21.72 -16.61
N PRO A 58 -59.59 23.05 -16.58
CA PRO A 58 -58.88 23.91 -15.61
C PRO A 58 -59.76 25.13 -15.21
N VAL A 59 -59.45 25.92 -14.17
CA VAL A 59 -59.79 27.37 -14.09
C VAL A 59 -59.09 28.04 -12.88
N VAL A 60 -58.27 29.04 -13.21
CA VAL A 60 -57.94 30.33 -12.54
C VAL A 60 -57.29 30.35 -11.14
N ALA A 61 -56.19 31.13 -11.09
CA ALA A 61 -55.27 31.41 -9.99
C ALA A 61 -55.90 32.07 -8.74
N PRO A 62 -55.23 31.98 -7.58
CA PRO A 62 -54.25 33.02 -7.27
C PRO A 62 -52.92 32.46 -6.78
N LYS A 63 -51.84 33.25 -6.93
CA LYS A 63 -50.52 33.00 -6.33
C LYS A 63 -50.66 32.81 -4.82
N LYS A 64 -50.81 31.56 -4.38
CA LYS A 64 -50.79 31.19 -2.96
C LYS A 64 -49.33 31.05 -2.54
N GLY A 65 -48.86 32.01 -1.75
CA GLY A 65 -47.53 31.99 -1.16
C GLY A 65 -47.22 30.63 -0.55
N LEU A 66 -46.01 30.16 -0.83
CA LEU A 66 -45.48 28.88 -0.35
C LEU A 66 -45.75 28.76 1.15
N SER A 67 -46.62 27.83 1.54
CA SER A 67 -47.02 27.66 2.94
C SER A 67 -45.76 27.40 3.79
N LYS A 68 -45.72 27.97 5.00
CA LYS A 68 -44.56 27.88 5.93
C LYS A 68 -44.04 26.45 6.14
N LYS A 69 -44.85 25.42 5.85
CA LYS A 69 -44.50 24.00 5.99
C LYS A 69 -43.67 23.42 4.83
N VAL A 70 -43.65 24.04 3.64
CA VAL A 70 -42.86 23.54 2.49
C VAL A 70 -41.43 24.10 2.47
N LYS A 71 -41.17 25.28 3.06
CA LYS A 71 -39.79 25.82 3.20
C LYS A 71 -38.90 24.97 4.10
N ILE A 72 -39.48 24.20 5.02
CA ILE A 72 -38.72 23.39 6.00
C ILE A 72 -38.18 22.09 5.36
N ILE A 73 -38.86 21.54 4.35
CA ILE A 73 -38.47 20.26 3.73
C ILE A 73 -37.27 20.44 2.78
N ILE A 74 -37.23 21.53 1.99
CA ILE A 74 -36.12 21.79 1.05
C ILE A 74 -34.84 22.22 1.80
N ALA A 75 -34.97 22.99 2.89
CA ALA A 75 -33.83 23.34 3.73
C ALA A 75 -33.28 22.13 4.53
N SER A 76 -34.14 21.18 4.90
CA SER A 76 -33.76 19.96 5.62
C SER A 76 -33.00 18.95 4.74
N VAL A 77 -33.39 18.78 3.46
CA VAL A 77 -32.68 17.89 2.54
C VAL A 77 -31.32 18.47 2.12
N ILE A 78 -31.24 19.78 1.86
CA ILE A 78 -29.96 20.45 1.57
C ILE A 78 -29.05 20.42 2.80
N GLY A 79 -29.57 20.67 4.00
CA GLY A 79 -28.81 20.57 5.25
C GLY A 79 -28.26 19.18 5.52
N ALA A 80 -29.05 18.12 5.27
CA ALA A 80 -28.61 16.74 5.41
C ALA A 80 -27.54 16.36 4.36
N VAL A 81 -27.70 16.79 3.10
CA VAL A 81 -26.70 16.56 2.04
C VAL A 81 -25.41 17.32 2.31
N VAL A 82 -25.48 18.56 2.80
CA VAL A 82 -24.30 19.34 3.20
C VAL A 82 -23.60 18.73 4.40
N LEU A 83 -24.34 18.24 5.41
CA LEU A 83 -23.77 17.53 6.55
C LEU A 83 -23.09 16.22 6.14
N LEU A 84 -23.71 15.44 5.24
CA LEU A 84 -23.12 14.21 4.67
C LEU A 84 -21.88 14.51 3.80
N ALA A 85 -21.90 15.60 3.04
CA ALA A 85 -20.74 16.03 2.25
C ALA A 85 -19.60 16.57 3.13
N LEU A 86 -19.90 17.24 4.23
CA LEU A 86 -18.91 17.72 5.20
C LEU A 86 -18.34 16.58 6.05
N SER A 87 -19.15 15.58 6.42
CA SER A 87 -18.67 14.40 7.14
C SER A 87 -17.82 13.51 6.24
N PHE A 88 -18.25 13.24 5.00
CA PHE A 88 -17.45 12.48 4.04
C PHE A 88 -16.21 13.26 3.58
N GLY A 89 -16.33 14.56 3.34
CA GLY A 89 -15.21 15.43 2.97
C GLY A 89 -14.19 15.59 4.10
N GLY A 90 -14.66 15.71 5.35
CA GLY A 90 -13.81 15.76 6.53
C GLY A 90 -13.11 14.43 6.80
N TYR A 91 -13.84 13.31 6.73
CA TYR A 91 -13.28 11.96 6.83
C TYR A 91 -12.26 11.69 5.72
N ALA A 92 -12.60 11.99 4.46
CA ALA A 92 -11.70 11.80 3.33
C ALA A 92 -10.44 12.65 3.46
N TYR A 93 -10.55 13.89 3.94
CA TYR A 93 -9.40 14.74 4.19
C TYR A 93 -8.50 14.17 5.29
N ILE A 94 -9.05 13.79 6.44
CA ILE A 94 -8.29 13.18 7.55
C ILE A 94 -7.63 11.88 7.09
N HIS A 95 -8.38 11.02 6.39
CA HIS A 95 -7.87 9.75 5.88
C HIS A 95 -6.76 9.97 4.86
N LEU A 96 -6.90 10.90 3.91
CA LEU A 96 -5.84 11.19 2.95
C LEU A 96 -4.59 11.77 3.62
N GLN A 97 -4.74 12.73 4.53
CA GLN A 97 -3.60 13.36 5.21
C GLN A 97 -2.90 12.41 6.19
N GLY A 98 -3.64 11.56 6.89
CA GLY A 98 -3.12 10.67 7.94
C GLY A 98 -2.15 9.58 7.47
N GLY A 99 -1.91 9.48 6.17
CA GLY A 99 -0.89 8.57 5.63
C GLY A 99 -0.42 9.02 4.28
N LYS A 100 -0.46 10.33 4.07
CA LYS A 100 0.52 10.97 3.21
C LYS A 100 1.89 10.79 3.86
N ILE A 101 2.79 10.17 3.14
CA ILE A 101 4.20 10.09 3.55
C ILE A 101 4.88 11.40 3.15
N SER A 102 5.68 11.97 4.05
CA SER A 102 6.48 13.15 3.71
C SER A 102 7.62 12.78 2.76
N GLU A 103 7.95 13.66 1.82
CA GLU A 103 9.12 13.46 0.98
C GLU A 103 10.41 13.43 1.81
N GLY A 104 11.38 12.66 1.34
CA GLY A 104 12.69 12.52 1.95
C GLY A 104 13.17 11.07 1.99
N THR A 105 14.27 10.88 2.69
CA THR A 105 14.92 9.58 2.87
C THR A 105 14.61 9.00 4.24
N TYR A 106 14.27 7.72 4.28
CA TYR A 106 13.98 6.98 5.50
C TYR A 106 14.85 5.74 5.55
N GLN A 107 15.57 5.52 6.65
CA GLN A 107 16.46 4.37 6.83
C GLN A 107 15.81 3.33 7.73
N ILE A 108 16.10 2.05 7.47
CA ILE A 108 15.51 0.95 8.22
C ILE A 108 15.93 1.00 9.71
N GLU A 109 14.97 0.77 10.59
CA GLU A 109 15.18 0.60 12.03
C GLU A 109 14.95 -0.85 12.46
N THR A 110 13.91 -1.48 11.92
CA THR A 110 13.58 -2.88 12.24
C THR A 110 13.12 -3.63 11.00
N TYR A 111 13.42 -4.91 10.98
CA TYR A 111 13.03 -5.84 9.93
C TYR A 111 12.60 -7.14 10.58
N ARG A 112 11.41 -7.63 10.23
CA ARG A 112 10.90 -8.93 10.65
C ARG A 112 10.37 -9.69 9.46
N TYR A 113 10.57 -11.01 9.46
CA TYR A 113 10.07 -11.88 8.41
C TYR A 113 9.41 -13.13 8.99
N TYR A 114 8.44 -13.68 8.28
CA TYR A 114 7.77 -14.91 8.67
C TYR A 114 8.60 -16.13 8.29
N ASP A 115 9.12 -16.83 9.29
CA ASP A 115 9.81 -18.12 9.12
C ASP A 115 8.75 -19.24 9.06
N LYS A 116 8.68 -19.92 7.92
CA LYS A 116 7.66 -20.96 7.66
C LYS A 116 7.86 -22.21 8.50
N ASP A 117 9.10 -22.55 8.82
CA ASP A 117 9.42 -23.76 9.57
C ASP A 117 9.12 -23.53 11.06
N LYS A 118 9.49 -22.36 11.58
CA LYS A 118 9.19 -21.94 12.95
C LYS A 118 7.76 -21.41 13.13
N LYS A 119 7.05 -21.16 12.03
CA LYS A 119 5.68 -20.65 11.95
C LYS A 119 5.44 -19.34 12.72
N LYS A 120 6.44 -18.44 12.76
CA LYS A 120 6.37 -17.17 13.49
C LYS A 120 7.18 -16.07 12.82
N MET A 121 6.87 -14.82 13.14
CA MET A 121 7.71 -13.67 12.78
C MET A 121 9.03 -13.74 13.56
N ILE A 122 10.14 -13.65 12.83
CA ILE A 122 11.51 -13.62 13.34
C ILE A 122 12.07 -12.22 13.15
N ASP A 123 12.90 -11.78 14.10
CA ASP A 123 13.68 -10.56 13.96
C ASP A 123 14.81 -10.78 12.95
N GLY A 124 14.71 -10.10 11.80
CA GLY A 124 15.70 -10.15 10.74
C GLY A 124 16.99 -9.43 11.11
N MET A 125 16.93 -8.43 12.00
CA MET A 125 18.11 -7.69 12.44
C MET A 125 19.09 -8.59 13.19
N GLU A 126 18.58 -9.55 13.97
CA GLU A 126 19.40 -10.53 14.70
C GLU A 126 20.33 -11.33 13.77
N SER A 127 19.91 -11.59 12.53
CA SER A 127 20.72 -12.32 11.54
C SER A 127 21.89 -11.49 11.01
N TYR A 128 21.68 -10.18 10.82
CA TYR A 128 22.75 -9.25 10.46
C TYR A 128 23.75 -9.12 11.59
N GLU A 129 23.29 -8.92 12.83
CA GLU A 129 24.15 -8.79 14.01
C GLU A 129 25.02 -10.04 14.22
N LYS A 130 24.44 -11.24 14.14
CA LYS A 130 25.17 -12.52 14.23
C LYS A 130 26.25 -12.65 13.15
N SER A 131 25.99 -12.09 11.97
CA SER A 131 26.92 -12.08 10.84
C SER A 131 27.92 -10.92 10.90
N LYS A 132 27.88 -10.08 11.96
CA LYS A 132 28.66 -8.83 12.09
C LYS A 132 28.40 -7.84 10.95
N LEU A 133 27.19 -7.88 10.40
CA LEU A 133 26.69 -6.98 9.37
C LEU A 133 25.68 -6.01 10.01
N LYS A 134 25.32 -4.95 9.27
CA LYS A 134 24.14 -4.15 9.59
C LYS A 134 23.26 -4.03 8.36
N ASP A 135 21.96 -4.07 8.60
CA ASP A 135 20.99 -3.68 7.60
C ASP A 135 21.01 -2.15 7.49
N GLY A 136 21.34 -1.67 6.29
CA GLY A 136 21.39 -0.27 5.93
C GLY A 136 20.31 0.10 4.93
N ASP A 137 19.34 -0.79 4.68
CA ASP A 137 18.24 -0.58 3.75
C ASP A 137 17.59 0.79 3.99
N PHE A 138 17.20 1.44 2.91
CA PHE A 138 16.50 2.73 3.00
C PHE A 138 15.48 2.87 1.88
N VAL A 139 14.58 3.82 2.07
CA VAL A 139 13.60 4.21 1.06
C VAL A 139 13.70 5.69 0.78
N LYS A 140 13.48 6.07 -0.48
CA LYS A 140 13.31 7.47 -0.88
C LYS A 140 11.89 7.70 -1.34
N VAL A 141 11.26 8.72 -0.75
CA VAL A 141 9.91 9.17 -1.09
C VAL A 141 9.99 10.48 -1.85
N LYS A 142 9.42 10.50 -3.07
CA LYS A 142 9.37 11.67 -3.95
C LYS A 142 8.06 11.69 -4.70
N GLY A 143 7.28 12.76 -4.53
CA GLY A 143 5.91 12.84 -5.06
C GLY A 143 5.05 11.70 -4.56
N ASP A 144 4.44 10.96 -5.48
CA ASP A 144 3.64 9.77 -5.24
C ASP A 144 4.44 8.46 -5.38
N GLN A 145 5.77 8.53 -5.37
CA GLN A 145 6.64 7.36 -5.52
C GLN A 145 7.49 7.11 -4.28
N LEU A 146 7.67 5.82 -3.98
CA LEU A 146 8.60 5.29 -3.00
C LEU A 146 9.51 4.27 -3.68
N LYS A 147 10.83 4.45 -3.54
CA LYS A 147 11.84 3.50 -4.04
C LYS A 147 12.60 2.89 -2.89
N PHE A 148 12.75 1.56 -2.91
CA PHE A 148 13.56 0.81 -1.96
C PHE A 148 15.00 0.71 -2.46
N TYR A 149 15.94 0.70 -1.52
CA TYR A 149 17.36 0.50 -1.73
C TYR A 149 17.85 -0.54 -0.73
N ASN A 150 18.33 -1.66 -1.23
CA ASN A 150 18.89 -2.76 -0.46
C ASN A 150 20.38 -2.48 -0.25
N TYR A 151 20.77 -2.33 1.02
CA TYR A 151 22.11 -1.88 1.36
C TYR A 151 22.61 -2.57 2.62
N THR A 152 23.62 -3.43 2.48
CA THR A 152 24.22 -4.15 3.62
C THR A 152 25.56 -3.54 4.00
N LEU A 153 25.68 -3.11 5.24
CA LEU A 153 26.91 -2.56 5.79
C LEU A 153 27.79 -3.68 6.36
N ALA A 154 28.88 -4.01 5.66
CA ALA A 154 29.82 -5.07 6.07
C ALA A 154 31.18 -4.52 6.56
N GLY A 155 31.31 -3.20 6.68
CA GLY A 155 32.50 -2.52 7.21
C GLY A 155 33.61 -2.33 6.16
N ALA A 156 34.16 -3.42 5.60
CA ALA A 156 35.23 -3.33 4.61
C ALA A 156 34.71 -3.01 3.20
N VAL A 157 33.68 -3.73 2.76
CA VAL A 157 33.00 -3.53 1.47
C VAL A 157 31.51 -3.67 1.72
N ASN A 158 30.78 -2.56 1.67
CA ASN A 158 29.33 -2.60 1.76
C ASN A 158 28.74 -3.14 0.46
N LEU A 159 27.63 -3.85 0.57
CA LEU A 159 26.97 -4.49 -0.57
C LEU A 159 25.77 -3.63 -0.97
N VAL A 160 25.72 -3.29 -2.25
CA VAL A 160 24.61 -2.57 -2.88
C VAL A 160 23.95 -3.50 -3.91
N ASP A 161 22.63 -3.47 -4.00
CA ASP A 161 21.93 -4.17 -5.08
C ASP A 161 21.95 -3.33 -6.36
N PHE A 162 22.56 -3.86 -7.43
CA PHE A 162 22.66 -3.14 -8.69
C PHE A 162 21.31 -2.87 -9.33
N THR A 163 20.30 -3.69 -9.05
CA THR A 163 18.96 -3.46 -9.57
C THR A 163 18.35 -2.19 -8.99
N ASP A 164 18.80 -1.71 -7.83
CA ASP A 164 18.28 -0.47 -7.24
C ASP A 164 18.85 0.78 -7.92
N TYR A 165 20.08 0.76 -8.44
CA TYR A 165 20.68 1.94 -9.09
C TYR A 165 20.77 1.85 -10.62
N ASP A 166 20.69 0.66 -11.22
CA ASP A 166 20.66 0.46 -12.68
C ASP A 166 19.24 0.22 -13.22
N THR A 167 18.22 0.16 -12.36
CA THR A 167 16.81 0.16 -12.76
C THR A 167 16.01 1.28 -12.09
N GLU A 168 14.90 1.66 -12.71
CA GLU A 168 13.95 2.64 -12.18
C GLU A 168 12.80 1.97 -11.40
N LYS A 169 13.04 0.79 -10.83
CA LYS A 169 12.05 0.09 -10.02
C LYS A 169 11.62 0.96 -8.84
N ALA A 170 10.35 1.34 -8.82
CA ALA A 170 9.72 2.09 -7.74
C ALA A 170 8.29 1.61 -7.48
N PHE A 171 7.69 2.09 -6.42
CA PHE A 171 6.30 1.84 -6.04
C PHE A 171 5.51 3.13 -6.03
N ARG A 172 4.30 3.10 -6.57
CA ARG A 172 3.32 4.18 -6.45
C ARG A 172 2.61 4.09 -5.09
N LEU A 173 2.56 5.20 -4.39
CA LEU A 173 1.85 5.41 -3.14
C LEU A 173 0.38 5.68 -3.43
N ASP A 174 -0.50 4.86 -2.87
CA ASP A 174 -1.92 5.16 -2.77
C ASP A 174 -2.25 5.56 -1.33
N ASN A 175 -2.41 6.87 -1.12
CA ASN A 175 -2.75 7.42 0.19
C ASN A 175 -4.13 6.97 0.67
N TRP A 176 -5.08 6.68 -0.22
CA TRP A 176 -6.41 6.25 0.18
C TRP A 176 -6.40 4.80 0.67
N SER A 177 -5.89 3.89 -0.16
CA SER A 177 -5.86 2.46 0.18
C SER A 177 -4.68 2.06 1.07
N ARG A 178 -3.73 2.98 1.31
CA ARG A 178 -2.48 2.74 2.05
C ARG A 178 -1.67 1.61 1.46
N THR A 179 -1.55 1.58 0.15
CA THR A 179 -0.84 0.54 -0.59
C THR A 179 0.34 1.08 -1.38
N LEU A 180 1.30 0.19 -1.63
CA LEU A 180 2.43 0.39 -2.53
C LEU A 180 2.25 -0.52 -3.73
N THR A 181 2.06 0.05 -4.92
CA THR A 181 1.92 -0.72 -6.16
C THR A 181 3.18 -0.58 -7.01
N PRO A 182 3.80 -1.67 -7.50
CA PRO A 182 4.92 -1.59 -8.43
C PRO A 182 4.60 -0.69 -9.64
N THR A 183 5.52 0.21 -9.98
CA THR A 183 5.36 1.12 -11.13
C THR A 183 5.68 0.45 -12.47
N MET A 184 6.53 -0.57 -12.44
CA MET A 184 6.95 -1.32 -13.63
C MET A 184 6.07 -2.55 -13.85
N SER A 185 5.81 -2.88 -15.11
CA SER A 185 5.25 -4.19 -15.46
C SER A 185 6.34 -5.27 -15.41
N LEU A 186 5.94 -6.55 -15.41
CA LEU A 186 6.90 -7.66 -15.55
C LEU A 186 7.72 -7.53 -16.85
N ALA A 187 7.08 -7.14 -17.96
CA ALA A 187 7.75 -7.02 -19.25
C ALA A 187 8.78 -5.88 -19.26
N ASP A 188 8.43 -4.73 -18.68
CA ASP A 188 9.36 -3.60 -18.57
C ASP A 188 10.53 -3.95 -17.65
N TYR A 189 10.26 -4.59 -16.52
CA TYR A 189 11.30 -5.04 -15.60
C TYR A 189 12.24 -6.06 -16.26
N THR A 190 11.69 -7.05 -16.98
CA THR A 190 12.48 -8.02 -17.73
C THR A 190 13.45 -7.32 -18.68
N LYS A 191 12.96 -6.37 -19.49
CA LYS A 191 13.80 -5.65 -20.45
C LYS A 191 14.94 -4.88 -19.78
N VAL A 192 14.67 -4.17 -18.69
CA VAL A 192 15.71 -3.38 -18.02
C VAL A 192 16.70 -4.27 -17.27
N VAL A 193 16.25 -5.34 -16.62
CA VAL A 193 17.14 -6.19 -15.83
C VAL A 193 18.01 -7.06 -16.73
N GLU A 194 17.51 -7.53 -17.86
CA GLU A 194 18.33 -8.24 -18.85
C GLU A 194 19.48 -7.36 -19.34
N LYS A 195 19.18 -6.11 -19.70
CA LYS A 195 20.20 -5.13 -20.10
C LYS A 195 21.19 -4.82 -18.97
N ALA A 196 20.70 -4.66 -17.73
CA ALA A 196 21.55 -4.37 -16.58
C ALA A 196 22.50 -5.55 -16.29
N VAL A 197 22.00 -6.79 -16.35
CA VAL A 197 22.81 -8.00 -16.18
C VAL A 197 23.83 -8.15 -17.31
N ASP A 198 23.44 -7.94 -18.57
CA ASP A 198 24.36 -8.01 -19.72
C ASP A 198 25.46 -6.95 -19.69
N ASN A 199 25.16 -5.76 -19.16
CA ASN A 199 26.16 -4.70 -18.97
C ASN A 199 27.12 -5.02 -17.82
N ARG A 200 26.63 -5.71 -16.79
CA ARG A 200 27.36 -5.98 -15.55
C ARG A 200 28.27 -7.21 -15.66
N TYR A 201 27.79 -8.28 -16.30
CA TYR A 201 28.53 -9.54 -16.36
C TYR A 201 29.00 -9.80 -17.80
N LYS A 202 30.29 -10.14 -17.94
CA LYS A 202 30.89 -10.55 -19.21
C LYS A 202 31.25 -12.03 -19.14
N VAL A 203 31.28 -12.69 -20.30
CA VAL A 203 31.81 -14.05 -20.38
C VAL A 203 33.32 -14.01 -20.18
N ASP A 204 33.82 -14.79 -19.24
CA ASP A 204 35.24 -14.92 -18.93
C ASP A 204 35.59 -16.38 -18.53
N GLU A 205 36.78 -16.61 -17.96
CA GLU A 205 37.24 -17.94 -17.55
C GLU A 205 36.35 -18.57 -16.45
N TYR A 206 35.65 -17.75 -15.66
CA TYR A 206 34.85 -18.18 -14.52
C TYR A 206 33.35 -18.02 -14.73
N THR A 207 32.94 -17.23 -15.72
CA THR A 207 31.54 -16.87 -15.99
C THR A 207 31.17 -17.26 -17.40
N THR A 208 30.26 -18.22 -17.54
CA THR A 208 29.73 -18.62 -18.85
C THR A 208 28.51 -17.79 -19.23
N LYS A 209 28.14 -17.82 -20.51
CA LYS A 209 26.87 -17.24 -20.97
C LYS A 209 25.66 -17.85 -20.25
N SER A 210 25.72 -19.14 -19.91
CA SER A 210 24.63 -19.81 -19.18
C SER A 210 24.46 -19.24 -17.78
N ASP A 211 25.56 -18.92 -17.08
CA ASP A 211 25.52 -18.35 -15.73
C ASP A 211 24.87 -16.95 -15.74
N ILE A 212 25.17 -16.15 -16.77
CA ILE A 212 24.55 -14.83 -16.98
C ILE A 212 23.06 -14.99 -17.27
N ASP A 213 22.68 -15.92 -18.16
CA ASP A 213 21.28 -16.16 -18.51
C ASP A 213 20.48 -16.72 -17.32
N ASP A 214 21.10 -17.54 -16.46
CA ASP A 214 20.48 -18.02 -15.23
C ASP A 214 20.33 -16.90 -14.20
N SER A 215 21.30 -15.98 -14.11
CA SER A 215 21.18 -14.77 -13.28
C SER A 215 19.98 -13.91 -13.69
N LYS A 216 19.76 -13.67 -15.00
CA LYS A 216 18.56 -12.97 -15.50
C LYS A 216 17.28 -13.65 -15.04
N LYS A 217 17.21 -14.98 -15.15
CA LYS A 217 16.02 -15.75 -14.73
C LYS A 217 15.73 -15.60 -13.25
N VAL A 218 16.75 -15.52 -12.39
CA VAL A 218 16.58 -15.32 -10.94
C VAL A 218 15.90 -13.98 -10.67
N TYR A 219 16.44 -12.87 -11.18
CA TYR A 219 15.86 -11.54 -10.98
C TYR A 219 14.43 -11.44 -11.51
N ILE A 220 14.18 -11.94 -12.72
CA ILE A 220 12.84 -11.94 -13.33
C ILE A 220 11.86 -12.77 -12.50
N LYS A 221 12.29 -13.94 -12.01
CA LYS A 221 11.46 -14.83 -11.19
C LYS A 221 11.10 -14.18 -9.86
N ASP A 222 12.06 -13.55 -9.19
CA ASP A 222 11.85 -12.91 -7.90
C ASP A 222 10.94 -11.69 -8.04
N TYR A 223 11.13 -10.88 -9.09
CA TYR A 223 10.21 -9.78 -9.39
C TYR A 223 8.80 -10.29 -9.69
N LYS A 224 8.65 -11.33 -10.53
CA LYS A 224 7.36 -11.97 -10.82
C LYS A 224 6.67 -12.51 -9.56
N LYS A 225 7.44 -12.96 -8.55
CA LYS A 225 6.90 -13.38 -7.26
C LYS A 225 6.41 -12.16 -6.48
N SER A 226 7.20 -11.08 -6.42
CA SER A 226 6.81 -9.84 -5.72
C SER A 226 5.54 -9.20 -6.28
N LEU A 227 5.27 -9.33 -7.58
CA LEU A 227 4.03 -8.87 -8.21
C LEU A 227 2.76 -9.59 -7.70
N LYS A 228 2.90 -10.70 -6.96
CA LYS A 228 1.80 -11.45 -6.36
C LYS A 228 1.61 -11.14 -4.88
N GLU A 229 2.48 -10.30 -4.32
CA GLU A 229 2.39 -9.84 -2.94
C GLU A 229 1.56 -8.56 -2.89
N THR A 230 0.91 -8.32 -1.76
CA THR A 230 0.24 -7.05 -1.49
C THR A 230 1.05 -6.29 -0.46
N VAL A 231 1.41 -5.06 -0.79
CA VAL A 231 2.25 -4.21 0.05
C VAL A 231 1.41 -3.07 0.60
N HIS A 232 1.25 -3.04 1.92
CA HIS A 232 0.60 -1.96 2.64
C HIS A 232 1.63 -1.12 3.37
N TYR A 233 1.24 0.09 3.74
CA TYR A 233 2.06 0.91 4.62
C TYR A 233 1.23 1.61 5.70
N LYS A 234 1.89 1.94 6.82
CA LYS A 234 1.37 2.83 7.86
C LYS A 234 2.36 3.98 8.06
N VAL A 235 1.84 5.12 8.47
CA VAL A 235 2.63 6.29 8.86
C VAL A 235 2.48 6.46 10.37
N ASP A 236 3.60 6.52 11.08
CA ASP A 236 3.65 6.76 12.53
C ASP A 236 4.70 7.84 12.81
N GLY A 237 4.25 9.09 12.88
CA GLY A 237 5.13 10.24 13.07
C GLY A 237 6.19 10.36 11.95
N ASP A 238 7.45 10.16 12.32
CA ASP A 238 8.60 10.17 11.42
C ASP A 238 8.90 8.79 10.81
N LYS A 239 8.02 7.80 11.00
CA LYS A 239 8.22 6.42 10.54
C LYS A 239 7.26 6.00 9.45
N ILE A 240 7.74 5.11 8.58
CA ILE A 240 6.98 4.34 7.62
C ILE A 240 7.08 2.87 8.02
N ILE A 241 5.94 2.23 8.24
CA ILE A 241 5.86 0.80 8.50
C ILE A 241 5.36 0.13 7.22
N VAL A 242 6.20 -0.63 6.54
CA VAL A 242 5.85 -1.39 5.34
C VAL A 242 5.49 -2.82 5.75
N LEU A 243 4.30 -3.26 5.33
CA LEU A 243 3.75 -4.57 5.61
C LEU A 243 3.57 -5.32 4.29
N ILE A 244 4.31 -6.41 4.12
CA ILE A 244 4.27 -7.23 2.91
C ILE A 244 3.50 -8.50 3.24
N TYR A 245 2.46 -8.78 2.45
CA TYR A 245 1.66 -9.99 2.57
C TYR A 245 1.89 -10.90 1.37
N ASP A 246 2.00 -12.19 1.64
CA ASP A 246 2.15 -13.19 0.61
C ASP A 246 0.89 -13.31 -0.28
N LYS A 247 0.99 -14.09 -1.35
CA LYS A 247 -0.14 -14.35 -2.28
C LYS A 247 -1.39 -14.97 -1.64
N LYS A 248 -1.33 -15.41 -0.37
CA LYS A 248 -2.46 -15.95 0.40
C LYS A 248 -2.99 -14.92 1.42
N GLY A 249 -2.50 -13.69 1.41
CA GLY A 249 -2.87 -12.63 2.34
C GLY A 249 -2.27 -12.79 3.73
N LYS A 250 -1.21 -13.61 3.91
CA LYS A 250 -0.54 -13.74 5.21
C LYS A 250 0.63 -12.77 5.29
N LEU A 251 0.76 -12.07 6.41
CA LEU A 251 1.90 -11.18 6.66
C LEU A 251 3.21 -11.98 6.57
N SER A 252 4.06 -11.62 5.61
CA SER A 252 5.34 -12.26 5.36
C SER A 252 6.51 -11.42 5.82
N GLU A 253 6.43 -10.09 5.73
CA GLU A 253 7.48 -9.18 6.18
C GLU A 253 6.90 -7.90 6.77
N GLU A 254 7.61 -7.36 7.75
CA GLU A 254 7.37 -6.05 8.35
C GLU A 254 8.71 -5.30 8.38
N LYS A 255 8.75 -4.11 7.76
CA LYS A 255 9.93 -3.24 7.74
C LYS A 255 9.54 -1.87 8.29
N VAL A 256 10.27 -1.38 9.29
CA VAL A 256 10.07 -0.03 9.84
C VAL A 256 11.22 0.84 9.39
N PHE A 257 10.90 1.96 8.73
CA PHE A 257 11.87 2.95 8.29
C PHE A 257 11.63 4.26 9.03
N LYS A 258 12.69 4.89 9.52
CA LYS A 258 12.65 6.19 10.18
C LYS A 258 13.22 7.28 9.29
N ARG A 259 12.58 8.44 9.28
CA ARG A 259 13.00 9.60 8.50
C ARG A 259 14.35 10.11 8.98
N LEU A 260 15.23 10.37 8.02
CA LEU A 260 16.51 11.00 8.28
C LEU A 260 16.38 12.53 8.33
N THR A 261 17.25 13.15 9.13
CA THR A 261 17.56 14.57 9.00
C THR A 261 18.28 14.84 7.67
N LYS A 262 18.35 16.10 7.24
CA LYS A 262 19.05 16.46 5.99
C LYS A 262 20.53 16.14 6.06
N GLU A 263 21.13 16.24 7.24
CA GLU A 263 22.54 15.94 7.50
C GLU A 263 22.80 14.43 7.40
N GLU A 264 21.95 13.60 8.00
CA GLU A 264 22.02 12.14 7.90
C GLU A 264 21.77 11.65 6.46
N GLU A 265 20.78 12.22 5.77
CA GLU A 265 20.49 11.93 4.36
C GLU A 265 21.70 12.21 3.47
N LYS A 266 22.34 13.39 3.61
CA LYS A 266 23.55 13.73 2.84
C LYS A 266 24.69 12.75 3.08
N LYS A 267 24.85 12.29 4.32
CA LYS A 267 25.87 11.32 4.68
C LYS A 267 25.58 9.96 4.04
N LEU A 268 24.34 9.47 4.18
CA LEU A 268 23.90 8.22 3.56
C LEU A 268 24.07 8.25 2.04
N ASP A 269 23.65 9.34 1.39
CA ASP A 269 23.79 9.51 -0.05
C ASP A 269 25.25 9.46 -0.49
N TYR A 270 26.14 10.14 0.23
CA TYR A 270 27.57 10.10 -0.06
C TYR A 270 28.15 8.68 0.07
N GLU A 271 27.80 7.96 1.14
CA GLU A 271 28.28 6.60 1.40
C GLU A 271 27.75 5.60 0.38
N TYR A 272 26.44 5.62 0.11
CA TYR A 272 25.81 4.76 -0.88
C TYR A 272 26.39 5.01 -2.28
N GLU A 273 26.49 6.27 -2.73
CA GLU A 273 27.04 6.60 -4.05
C GLU A 273 28.54 6.23 -4.18
N ARG A 274 29.31 6.32 -3.09
CA ARG A 274 30.69 5.82 -3.08
C ARG A 274 30.71 4.32 -3.31
N ASP A 275 29.85 3.57 -2.64
CA ASP A 275 29.81 2.12 -2.71
C ASP A 275 29.24 1.63 -4.06
N VAL A 276 28.25 2.33 -4.63
CA VAL A 276 27.78 2.12 -6.02
C VAL A 276 28.92 2.33 -7.02
N ARG A 277 29.74 3.38 -6.87
CA ARG A 277 30.90 3.59 -7.76
C ARG A 277 31.95 2.48 -7.61
N ALA A 278 32.18 1.99 -6.39
CA ALA A 278 33.10 0.89 -6.16
C ALA A 278 32.58 -0.41 -6.79
N ASP A 279 31.30 -0.70 -6.58
CA ASP A 279 30.62 -1.85 -7.16
C ASP A 279 30.63 -1.80 -8.70
N LYS A 280 30.29 -0.67 -9.32
CA LYS A 280 30.39 -0.50 -10.78
C LYS A 280 31.80 -0.78 -11.30
N LYS A 281 32.85 -0.33 -10.60
CA LYS A 281 34.24 -0.59 -11.00
C LYS A 281 34.62 -2.07 -10.96
N LEU A 282 34.09 -2.84 -10.00
CA LEU A 282 34.36 -4.27 -9.88
C LEU A 282 33.82 -5.08 -11.07
N PHE A 283 32.71 -4.65 -11.67
CA PHE A 283 32.02 -5.40 -12.72
C PHE A 283 32.22 -4.82 -14.13
N HIS A 284 32.67 -3.57 -14.25
CA HIS A 284 32.94 -2.95 -15.56
C HIS A 284 34.41 -2.99 -15.98
N SER A 285 35.32 -3.51 -15.13
CA SER A 285 36.73 -3.70 -15.49
C SER A 285 36.96 -4.71 -16.62
#